data_AF-A0A7J3QEY9-F1
#
_entry.id   AF-A0A7J3QEY9-F1
#
_cell.length_a   1.000
_cell.length_b   1.000
_cell.length_c   1.000
_cell.angle_alpha   90.00
_cell.angle_beta   90.00
_cell.angle_gamma   90.00
#
_symmetry.space_group_name_H-M   'P 1'
#
loop_
_entity.id
_entity.type
_entity.pdbx_description
1 polymer ?
#
loop_
_entity_poly.entity_id
_entity_poly.type
_entity_poly.pdbx_seq_one_letter_code
_entity_poly.pdbx_strand_id
1 'polypeptide(L)' 'MPIVYRCNKCNSIVYAFIRAGQDYYGVPSPSELVIRIGGICPNCGKSIEPKMNSNNITITLSK' A
#
# COMPACT_ATOMS: atom_id res chain seq x y z
N MET A 1 8.65 6.31 10.01
CA MET A 1 7.96 6.95 8.86
C MET A 1 7.08 5.88 8.23
N PRO A 2 5.77 6.12 8.05
CA PRO A 2 4.87 5.07 7.56
C PRO A 2 5.02 4.84 6.06
N ILE A 3 5.01 3.58 5.63
CA ILE A 3 4.92 3.23 4.21
C ILE A 3 3.44 3.17 3.83
N VAL A 4 3.06 3.96 2.83
CA VAL A 4 1.65 4.14 2.47
C VAL A 4 1.36 3.49 1.12
N TYR A 5 0.36 2.62 1.11
CA TYR A 5 -0.14 1.95 -0.09
C TYR A 5 -1.40 2.68 -0.54
N ARG A 6 -1.36 3.22 -1.76
CA ARG A 6 -2.47 3.98 -2.33
C ARG A 6 -3.09 3.23 -3.50
N CYS A 7 -4.40 3.37 -3.65
CA CYS A 7 -5.09 2.90 -4.84
C CYS A 7 -4.73 3.81 -6.02
N ASN A 8 -4.20 3.24 -7.10
CA ASN A 8 -3.86 4.02 -8.30
C ASN A 8 -5.09 4.63 -9.01
N LYS A 9 -6.31 4.13 -8.72
CA LYS A 9 -7.54 4.57 -9.41
C LYS A 9 -8.28 5.73 -8.72
N CYS A 10 -8.22 5.81 -7.39
CA CYS A 10 -8.91 6.86 -6.62
C CYS A 10 -7.99 7.57 -5.62
N ASN A 11 -6.70 7.23 -5.60
CA ASN A 11 -5.65 7.79 -4.74
C ASN A 11 -5.88 7.64 -3.23
N SER A 12 -6.91 6.89 -2.81
CA SER A 12 -7.17 6.63 -1.40
C SER A 12 -6.09 5.74 -0.80
N ILE A 13 -5.76 5.98 0.47
CA ILE A 13 -4.88 5.11 1.23
C ILE A 13 -5.63 3.81 1.50
N VAL A 14 -5.08 2.71 1.00
CA VAL A 14 -5.62 1.36 1.21
C VAL A 14 -5.02 0.74 2.47
N TYR A 15 -3.74 1.05 2.73
CA TYR A 15 -3.04 0.58 3.92
C TYR A 15 -1.88 1.50 4.25
N ALA A 16 -1.58 1.64 5.54
CA ALA A 16 -0.41 2.34 6.04
C ALA A 16 0.35 1.43 7.00
N PHE A 17 1.58 1.09 6.65
CA PHE A 17 2.50 0.37 7.52
C PHE A 17 3.18 1.39 8.45
N ILE A 18 2.75 1.47 9.71
CA ILE A 18 3.28 2.45 10.66
C ILE A 18 4.48 1.87 11.42
N ARG A 19 4.38 0.61 11.85
CA ARG A 19 5.42 -0.12 12.60
C ARG A 19 5.36 -1.63 12.34
N ALA A 20 6.51 -2.29 12.50
CA ALA A 20 6.57 -3.75 12.53
C ALA A 20 5.72 -4.30 13.69
N GLY A 21 5.02 -5.41 13.44
CA GLY A 21 4.12 -6.04 14.41
C GLY A 21 2.72 -5.42 14.52
N GLN A 22 2.37 -4.43 13.70
CA GLN A 22 0.98 -3.92 13.60
C GLN A 22 0.07 -4.98 12.96
N ASP A 23 0.45 -5.41 11.76
CA ASP A 23 -0.28 -6.38 10.93
C ASP A 23 0.66 -7.39 10.26
N TYR A 24 1.94 -7.03 10.14
CA TYR A 24 2.99 -7.79 9.48
C TYR A 24 4.29 -7.64 10.28
N TYR A 25 5.11 -8.69 10.28
CA TYR A 25 6.46 -8.63 10.86
C TYR A 25 7.39 -7.68 10.10
N GLY A 26 7.13 -7.45 8.81
CA GLY A 26 7.86 -6.53 7.95
C GLY A 26 6.92 -5.73 7.05
N VAL A 27 7.50 -4.99 6.11
CA VAL A 27 6.75 -4.22 5.11
C VAL A 27 6.08 -5.20 4.14
N PRO A 28 4.74 -5.25 4.06
CA PRO A 28 4.07 -6.20 3.18
C PRO A 28 4.30 -5.87 1.70
N SER A 29 4.45 -6.88 0.86
CA SER A 29 4.46 -6.68 -0.58
C SER A 29 3.11 -6.16 -1.08
N PRO A 30 3.06 -5.42 -2.21
CA PRO A 30 1.79 -5.04 -2.83
C PRO A 30 0.87 -6.24 -3.09
N SER A 31 1.44 -7.39 -3.48
CA SER A 31 0.67 -8.62 -3.72
C SER A 31 0.01 -9.16 -2.45
N GLU A 32 0.73 -9.20 -1.31
CA GLU A 32 0.14 -9.62 -0.03
C GLU A 32 -1.00 -8.70 0.39
N LEU A 33 -0.86 -7.39 0.19
CA LEU A 33 -1.93 -6.44 0.50
C LEU A 33 -3.14 -6.60 -0.42
N VAL A 34 -2.94 -6.85 -1.71
CA VAL A 34 -4.02 -7.10 -2.66
C VAL A 34 -4.80 -8.37 -2.27
N ILE A 35 -4.12 -9.43 -1.88
CA ILE A 35 -4.76 -10.67 -1.40
C ILE A 35 -5.56 -10.37 -0.12
N ARG A 36 -4.97 -9.61 0.82
CA ARG A 36 -5.62 -9.24 2.10
C ARG A 36 -6.94 -8.50 1.90
N ILE A 37 -7.01 -7.59 0.93
CA ILE A 37 -8.21 -6.79 0.64
C ILE A 37 -9.14 -7.44 -0.40
N GLY A 38 -8.88 -8.70 -0.78
CA GLY A 38 -9.70 -9.44 -1.73
C GLY A 38 -9.64 -8.92 -3.17
N GLY A 39 -8.56 -8.25 -3.55
CA GLY A 39 -8.38 -7.74 -4.91
C GLY A 39 -9.21 -6.50 -5.26
N ILE A 40 -9.94 -5.92 -4.30
CA ILE A 40 -10.87 -4.81 -4.54
C ILE A 40 -10.52 -3.62 -3.63
N CYS A 41 -10.56 -2.41 -4.19
CA CYS A 41 -10.39 -1.20 -3.40
C CYS A 41 -11.59 -0.98 -2.47
N PRO A 42 -11.40 -0.86 -1.15
CA PRO A 42 -12.52 -0.65 -0.21
C PRO A 42 -13.20 0.72 -0.40
N ASN A 43 -12.51 1.68 -1.00
CA ASN A 43 -13.02 3.04 -1.16
C ASN A 43 -13.75 3.29 -2.49
N CYS A 44 -13.27 2.70 -3.60
CA CYS A 44 -13.88 2.92 -4.92
C CYS A 44 -14.48 1.67 -5.58
N GLY A 45 -14.38 0.50 -4.95
CA GLY A 45 -14.92 -0.77 -5.45
C GLY A 45 -14.24 -1.31 -6.72
N LYS A 46 -13.21 -0.63 -7.23
CA LYS A 46 -12.49 -1.07 -8.44
C LYS A 46 -11.45 -2.13 -8.08
N SER A 47 -11.29 -3.11 -8.96
CA SER A 47 -10.24 -4.14 -8.83
C SER A 47 -8.84 -3.50 -8.79
N ILE A 48 -8.00 -3.98 -7.88
CA ILE A 48 -6.62 -3.57 -7.68
C ILE A 48 -5.71 -4.70 -8.15
N GLU A 49 -4.82 -4.37 -9.07
CA GLU A 49 -3.72 -5.25 -9.46
C GLU A 49 -2.45 -4.79 -8.74
N PRO A 50 -1.61 -5.71 -8.22
CA PRO A 50 -0.34 -5.35 -7.63
C PRO A 50 0.60 -4.86 -8.74
N LYS A 51 0.63 -3.54 -8.95
CA LYS A 51 1.58 -2.88 -9.84
C LYS A 51 2.53 -2.05 -9.01
N MET A 52 3.80 -2.43 -9.04
CA MET A 52 4.87 -1.64 -8.48
C MET A 52 5.46 -0.78 -9.59
N ASN A 53 5.22 0.52 -9.53
CA ASN A 53 5.83 1.47 -10.45
C ASN A 53 7.09 2.06 -9.80
N SER A 54 8.26 1.69 -10.31
CA SER A 54 9.56 2.13 -9.79
C SER A 54 9.85 3.63 -10.02
N ASN A 55 9.05 4.33 -10.83
CA ASN A 55 9.34 5.73 -11.19
C ASN A 55 8.98 6.74 -10.08
N ASN A 56 8.18 6.36 -9.07
CA ASN A 56 7.66 7.27 -8.05
C ASN A 56 8.07 6.85 -6.62
N ILE A 57 9.35 6.57 -6.38
CA ILE A 57 9.86 6.27 -5.04
C ILE A 57 10.34 7.58 -4.40
N THR A 58 9.50 8.18 -3.54
CA THR A 58 9.88 9.38 -2.77
C THR A 58 10.47 8.97 -1.43
N ILE A 59 11.78 9.16 -1.25
CA ILE A 59 12.47 9.00 0.04
C ILE A 59 12.68 10.38 0.63
N THR A 60 11.92 10.72 1.68
CA THR A 60 12.12 11.96 2.43
C THR A 60 13.00 11.67 3.64
N LEU A 61 14.17 12.31 3.72
CA LEU A 61 15.00 12.32 4.92
C LEU A 61 14.75 13.64 5.65
N SER A 62 14.26 13.56 6.88
CA SER A 62 14.12 14.71 7.77
C SER A 62 15.12 14.57 8.93
N LYS A 63 15.82 15.67 9.23
CA LYS A 63 16.94 15.79 10.18
C LYS A 63 16.50 15.59 11.63
#